data_AF-A0A920LD17-F1
#
_entry.id   AF-A0A920LD17-F1
#
_cell.length_a   1.000
_cell.length_b   1.000
_cell.length_c   1.000
_cell.angle_alpha   90.00
_cell.angle_beta   90.00
_cell.angle_gamma   90.00
#
_symmetry.space_group_name_H-M   'P 1'
#
loop_
_entity.id
_entity.type
_entity.pdbx_description
1 polymer ?
#
loop_
_entity_poly.entity_id
_entity_poly.type
_entity_poly.pdbx_seq_one_letter_code
_entity_poly.pdbx_strand_id
1 'polypeptide(L)'
;MRKNIIVSNRLPVNVTKLEKSFLFQSSSGGLATGLKSIHQKTDSLWIGWSGLSDNDLNKKNRAEISNSLKKLNLKEVKLTTKEIEKFYYGLSNKCIWPLFHYFIEYAKFNENDWKSYVKVNQKFCDEVIKHAATNGTVWVHDYQLLLLPKMIKESRPDLTIGFFLHIPFPSFEIFRIFPWRNDLLEGILGADLVGFHTFDYQRHFLSSVKRILRYDVDFNRVNLGSREVVVNTFPMGIDYDRFNKAAKLHKKQKKSQQSELKIQLNLHKKSTDDSKLILSIDRLDYTKGVINRMRAF
;
A
#
# COMPACT_ATOMS: atom_id res chain seq x y z
N MET A 1 -15.27 18.74 4.35
CA MET A 1 -15.55 17.39 3.81
C MET A 1 -14.99 17.28 2.40
N ARG A 2 -14.60 16.08 1.96
CA ARG A 2 -13.90 15.83 0.68
C ARG A 2 -14.66 14.78 -0.13
N LYS A 3 -14.81 15.02 -1.43
CA LYS A 3 -15.53 14.11 -2.34
C LYS A 3 -14.73 12.85 -2.66
N ASN A 4 -13.41 12.98 -2.80
CA ASN A 4 -12.51 11.87 -3.12
C ASN A 4 -11.48 11.69 -2.00
N ILE A 5 -11.40 10.48 -1.44
CA ILE A 5 -10.43 10.11 -0.41
C ILE A 5 -9.62 8.91 -0.87
N ILE A 6 -8.30 9.03 -0.81
CA ILE A 6 -7.36 7.91 -0.98
C ILE A 6 -6.88 7.50 0.41
N VAL A 7 -6.88 6.20 0.71
CA VAL A 7 -6.43 5.67 1.99
C VAL A 7 -5.39 4.60 1.76
N SER A 8 -4.21 4.76 2.36
CA SER A 8 -3.16 3.75 2.37
C SER A 8 -2.42 3.76 3.69
N ASN A 9 -1.78 2.64 4.02
CA ASN A 9 -1.02 2.55 5.28
C ASN A 9 -0.05 3.72 5.46
N ARG A 10 0.77 4.06 4.44
CA ARG A 10 1.67 5.21 4.48
C ARG A 10 1.17 6.36 3.64
N LEU A 11 1.46 7.59 4.09
CA LEU A 11 1.35 8.78 3.26
C LEU A 11 2.39 8.77 2.12
N PRO A 12 2.18 9.58 1.05
CA PRO A 12 3.18 9.76 -0.01
C PRO A 12 4.42 10.54 0.46
N VAL A 13 4.43 10.99 1.71
CA VAL A 13 5.57 11.60 2.40
C VAL A 13 5.90 10.82 3.67
N ASN A 14 7.19 10.65 3.95
CA ASN A 14 7.71 10.23 5.24
C ASN A 14 8.22 11.48 5.97
N VAL A 15 7.87 11.59 7.24
CA VAL A 15 8.35 12.67 8.10
C VAL A 15 9.51 12.14 8.95
N THR A 16 10.65 12.82 8.91
CA THR A 16 11.81 12.53 9.74
C THR A 16 12.04 13.67 10.71
N LYS A 17 12.19 13.36 11.98
CA LYS A 17 12.51 14.35 13.02
C LYS A 17 13.99 14.72 12.91
N LEU A 18 14.27 16.01 12.75
CA LEU A 18 15.59 16.61 12.93
C LEU A 18 15.65 17.26 14.32
N GLU A 19 16.82 17.74 14.75
CA GLU A 19 17.00 18.31 16.10
C GLU A 19 16.05 19.48 16.41
N LYS A 20 15.75 20.32 15.42
CA LYS A 20 14.90 21.52 15.58
C LYS A 20 13.79 21.65 14.54
N SER A 21 13.61 20.67 13.65
CA SER A 21 12.66 20.74 12.53
C SER A 21 12.20 19.36 12.06
N PHE A 22 11.31 19.34 11.09
CA PHE A 22 10.84 18.11 10.44
C PHE A 22 11.18 18.13 8.96
N LEU A 23 11.79 17.04 8.49
CA LEU A 23 12.08 16.84 7.07
C LEU A 23 10.98 15.98 6.45
N PHE A 24 10.36 16.48 5.38
CA PHE A 24 9.34 15.76 4.61
C PHE A 24 9.98 15.22 3.34
N GLN A 25 10.18 13.91 3.29
CA GLN A 25 10.74 13.23 2.12
C GLN A 25 9.66 12.43 1.41
N SER A 26 9.78 12.26 0.09
CA SER A 26 8.86 11.38 -0.63
C SER A 26 9.01 9.94 -0.13
N SER A 27 7.89 9.27 0.13
CA SER A 27 7.89 7.88 0.56
C SER A 27 8.45 6.98 -0.54
N SER A 28 9.35 6.06 -0.18
CA SER A 28 9.84 5.03 -1.07
C SER A 28 8.78 3.92 -1.22
N GLY A 29 8.33 3.67 -2.46
CA GLY A 29 7.36 2.61 -2.75
C GLY A 29 6.62 2.79 -4.07
N GLY A 30 6.21 1.66 -4.67
CA GLY A 30 5.44 1.63 -5.91
C GLY A 30 4.09 2.33 -5.79
N LEU A 31 3.40 2.19 -4.65
CA LEU A 31 2.09 2.79 -4.38
C LEU A 31 2.15 4.33 -4.41
N ALA A 32 3.02 4.92 -3.57
CA ALA A 32 3.16 6.38 -3.50
C ALA A 32 3.58 6.96 -4.85
N THR A 33 4.43 6.26 -5.59
CA THR A 33 4.86 6.68 -6.94
C THR A 33 3.72 6.61 -7.96
N GLY A 34 2.96 5.51 -7.96
CA GLY A 34 1.86 5.28 -8.90
C GLY A 34 0.67 6.21 -8.69
N LEU A 35 0.34 6.52 -7.43
CA LEU A 35 -0.82 7.34 -7.08
C LEU A 35 -0.51 8.84 -6.98
N LYS A 36 0.76 9.25 -6.98
CA LYS A 36 1.14 10.67 -6.86
C LYS A 36 0.49 11.54 -7.94
N SER A 37 0.49 11.09 -9.19
CA SER A 37 -0.10 11.81 -10.31
C SER A 37 -1.62 11.92 -10.20
N ILE A 38 -2.27 10.86 -9.71
CA ILE A 38 -3.73 10.84 -9.49
C ILE A 38 -4.09 11.84 -8.39
N HIS A 39 -3.41 11.75 -7.24
CA HIS A 39 -3.65 12.66 -6.12
C HIS A 39 -3.52 14.13 -6.50
N GLN A 40 -2.48 14.48 -7.27
CA GLN A 40 -2.27 15.83 -7.77
C GLN A 40 -3.35 16.30 -8.76
N LYS A 41 -3.98 15.39 -9.51
CA LYS A 41 -5.01 15.70 -10.50
C LYS A 41 -6.42 15.79 -9.92
N THR A 42 -6.73 15.02 -8.88
CA THR A 42 -8.12 14.82 -8.42
C THR A 42 -8.53 15.62 -7.17
N ASP A 43 -7.69 16.56 -6.69
CA ASP A 43 -7.84 17.27 -5.40
C ASP A 43 -8.31 16.34 -4.25
N SER A 44 -7.80 15.11 -4.26
CA SER A 44 -8.20 14.09 -3.29
C SER A 44 -7.53 14.34 -1.96
N LEU A 45 -8.21 14.00 -0.86
CA LEU A 45 -7.56 13.91 0.45
C LEU A 45 -6.89 12.55 0.57
N TRP A 46 -5.61 12.52 0.95
CA TRP A 46 -4.92 11.27 1.23
C TRP A 46 -4.77 11.06 2.73
N ILE A 47 -5.36 9.97 3.23
CA ILE A 47 -5.29 9.55 4.63
C ILE A 47 -4.27 8.42 4.78
N GLY A 48 -3.34 8.56 5.72
CA GLY A 48 -2.29 7.55 5.96
C GLY A 48 -1.41 7.84 7.16
N TRP A 49 -0.55 6.90 7.55
CA TRP A 49 0.46 7.11 8.59
C TRP A 49 1.68 7.86 8.02
N SER A 50 2.18 8.83 8.77
CA SER A 50 3.29 9.74 8.39
C SER A 50 4.69 9.13 8.54
N GLY A 51 4.80 7.92 9.10
CA GLY A 51 6.07 7.25 9.38
C GLY A 51 6.62 7.52 10.79
N LEU A 52 6.00 8.42 11.56
CA LEU A 52 6.41 8.76 12.92
C LEU A 52 5.54 8.07 13.98
N SER A 53 6.16 7.74 15.12
CA SER A 53 5.41 7.32 16.30
C SER A 53 4.80 8.54 16.99
N ASP A 54 3.56 8.38 17.42
CA ASP A 54 2.81 9.38 18.18
C ASP A 54 3.47 9.68 19.54
N ASN A 55 4.20 8.70 20.10
CA ASN A 55 4.83 8.78 21.41
C ASN A 55 5.96 9.84 21.46
N ASP A 56 6.60 10.13 20.32
CA ASP A 56 7.81 10.96 20.25
C ASP A 56 7.53 12.46 19.97
N LEU A 57 6.23 12.83 19.96
CA LEU A 57 5.74 14.13 19.50
C LEU A 57 4.98 14.91 20.58
N ASN A 58 5.47 16.09 20.94
CA ASN A 58 4.75 17.05 21.79
C ASN A 58 3.63 17.79 21.02
N LYS A 59 2.77 18.54 21.74
CA LYS A 59 1.63 19.26 21.14
C LYS A 59 2.04 20.26 20.04
N LYS A 60 3.17 20.97 20.22
CA LYS A 60 3.66 21.98 19.27
C LYS A 60 4.10 21.33 17.94
N ASN A 61 4.92 20.30 18.03
CA ASN A 61 5.41 19.52 16.88
C ASN A 61 4.24 18.94 16.06
N ARG A 62 3.19 18.48 16.75
CA ARG A 62 1.99 17.95 16.08
C ARG A 62 1.25 19.00 15.27
N ALA A 63 1.11 20.21 15.81
CA ALA A 63 0.44 21.29 15.10
C ALA A 63 1.22 21.66 13.83
N GLU A 64 2.54 21.71 13.91
CA GLU A 64 3.43 21.99 12.77
C GLU A 64 3.33 20.92 11.67
N ILE A 65 3.39 19.63 12.05
CA ILE A 65 3.26 18.51 11.10
C ILE A 65 1.87 18.52 10.46
N SER A 66 0.81 18.63 11.27
CA SER A 66 -0.57 18.68 10.78
C SER A 66 -0.81 19.83 9.81
N ASN A 67 -0.28 21.02 10.10
CA ASN A 67 -0.39 22.17 9.20
C ASN A 67 0.36 21.95 7.88
N SER A 68 1.53 21.33 7.93
CA SER A 68 2.34 21.03 6.74
C SER A 68 1.66 19.97 5.86
N LEU A 69 1.12 18.91 6.46
CA LEU A 69 0.37 17.87 5.76
C LEU A 69 -0.91 18.42 5.14
N LYS A 70 -1.63 19.30 5.84
CA LYS A 70 -2.86 19.92 5.34
C LYS A 70 -2.63 20.72 4.04
N LYS A 71 -1.49 21.42 3.93
CA LYS A 71 -1.09 22.14 2.70
C LYS A 71 -0.92 21.22 1.49
N LEU A 72 -0.65 19.94 1.73
CA LEU A 72 -0.47 18.91 0.70
C LEU A 72 -1.72 18.04 0.50
N ASN A 73 -2.88 18.42 1.07
CA ASN A 73 -4.09 17.58 1.09
C ASN A 73 -3.83 16.19 1.70
N LEU A 74 -2.99 16.13 2.73
CA LEU A 74 -2.67 14.90 3.46
C LEU A 74 -3.26 14.98 4.88
N LYS A 75 -3.69 13.82 5.37
CA LYS A 75 -4.19 13.66 6.74
C LYS A 75 -3.54 12.45 7.39
N GLU A 76 -2.91 12.69 8.53
CA GLU A 76 -2.26 11.62 9.28
C GLU A 76 -3.23 10.77 10.09
N VAL A 77 -2.97 9.45 10.11
CA VAL A 77 -3.48 8.53 11.14
C VAL A 77 -2.37 8.30 12.16
N LYS A 78 -2.71 8.55 13.43
CA LYS A 78 -1.77 8.53 14.55
C LYS A 78 -1.60 7.11 15.10
N LEU A 79 -0.36 6.63 15.08
CA LEU A 79 0.01 5.30 15.57
C LEU A 79 1.05 5.42 16.67
N THR A 80 0.80 4.75 17.78
CA THR A 80 1.78 4.60 18.88
C THR A 80 2.88 3.61 18.49
N THR A 81 4.02 3.64 19.17
CA THR A 81 5.13 2.69 18.91
C THR A 81 4.65 1.23 18.99
N LYS A 82 3.82 0.91 20.00
CA LYS A 82 3.25 -0.43 20.20
C LYS A 82 2.32 -0.84 19.06
N GLU A 83 1.52 0.10 18.55
CA GLU A 83 0.66 -0.16 17.38
C GLU A 83 1.51 -0.39 16.14
N ILE A 84 2.54 0.42 15.88
CA ILE A 84 3.45 0.22 14.74
C ILE A 84 4.10 -1.18 14.81
N GLU A 85 4.57 -1.57 15.99
CA GLU A 85 5.17 -2.88 16.20
C GLU A 85 4.21 -4.03 15.91
N LYS A 86 2.99 -3.99 16.45
CA LYS A 86 2.03 -5.10 16.36
C LYS A 86 1.21 -5.13 15.08
N PHE A 87 0.82 -3.97 14.55
CA PHE A 87 0.04 -3.87 13.32
C PHE A 87 0.93 -3.95 12.07
N TYR A 88 1.96 -3.11 11.98
CA TYR A 88 2.76 -3.00 10.76
C TYR A 88 3.87 -4.05 10.73
N TYR A 89 4.73 -4.10 11.75
CA TYR A 89 5.80 -5.09 11.80
C TYR A 89 5.31 -6.48 12.21
N GLY A 90 4.23 -6.57 12.99
CA GLY A 90 3.56 -7.80 13.40
C GLY A 90 2.65 -8.31 12.30
N LEU A 91 1.33 -8.14 12.43
CA LEU A 91 0.37 -8.81 11.55
C LEU A 91 0.61 -8.55 10.06
N SER A 92 0.83 -7.29 9.67
CA SER A 92 0.98 -6.96 8.24
C SER A 92 2.21 -7.64 7.63
N ASN A 93 3.40 -7.48 8.23
CA ASN A 93 4.66 -7.91 7.60
C ASN A 93 5.18 -9.30 8.05
N LYS A 94 4.79 -9.79 9.24
CA LYS A 94 5.15 -11.13 9.73
C LYS A 94 4.06 -12.17 9.50
N CYS A 95 2.85 -11.79 9.11
CA CYS A 95 1.75 -12.73 8.90
C CYS A 95 1.16 -12.62 7.48
N ILE A 96 0.55 -11.49 7.14
CA ILE A 96 -0.16 -11.33 5.86
C ILE A 96 0.81 -11.35 4.69
N TRP A 97 1.89 -10.55 4.75
CA TRP A 97 2.90 -10.47 3.68
C TRP A 97 3.49 -11.84 3.30
N PRO A 98 4.10 -12.62 4.22
CA PRO A 98 4.65 -13.94 3.87
C PRO A 98 3.57 -14.88 3.33
N LEU A 99 2.41 -14.95 3.98
CA LEU A 99 1.35 -15.87 3.60
C LEU A 99 0.82 -15.59 2.19
N PHE A 100 0.59 -14.31 1.86
CA PHE A 100 0.08 -13.89 0.55
C PHE A 100 1.13 -14.06 -0.57
N HIS A 101 2.42 -14.11 -0.21
CA HIS A 101 3.52 -14.41 -1.12
C HIS A 101 3.93 -15.89 -1.12
N TYR A 102 3.10 -16.79 -0.55
CA TYR A 102 3.34 -18.24 -0.53
C TYR A 102 4.56 -18.70 0.29
N PHE A 103 5.06 -17.87 1.21
CA PHE A 103 6.12 -18.22 2.19
C PHE A 103 5.49 -18.57 3.54
N ILE A 104 4.75 -19.69 3.59
CA ILE A 104 4.00 -20.12 4.77
C ILE A 104 4.92 -20.28 5.99
N GLU A 105 6.13 -20.77 5.77
CA GLU A 105 7.16 -21.00 6.80
C GLU A 105 7.58 -19.72 7.55
N TYR A 106 7.33 -18.54 6.95
CA TYR A 106 7.64 -17.25 7.56
C TYR A 106 6.42 -16.60 8.23
N ALA A 107 5.21 -17.15 8.02
CA ALA A 107 3.99 -16.60 8.58
C ALA A 107 3.88 -16.89 10.09
N LYS A 108 3.78 -15.84 10.90
CA LYS A 108 3.60 -15.92 12.36
C LYS A 108 2.23 -15.40 12.75
N PHE A 109 1.41 -16.26 13.34
CA PHE A 109 0.08 -15.91 13.84
C PHE A 109 0.16 -15.49 15.31
N ASN A 110 -0.32 -14.28 15.63
CA ASN A 110 -0.35 -13.77 16.99
C ASN A 110 -1.65 -12.99 17.25
N GLU A 111 -2.40 -13.39 18.27
CA GLU A 111 -3.70 -12.79 18.59
C GLU A 111 -3.59 -11.31 19.01
N ASN A 112 -2.51 -10.92 19.69
CA ASN A 112 -2.30 -9.53 20.07
C ASN A 112 -2.00 -8.65 18.86
N ASP A 113 -1.31 -9.19 17.86
CA ASP A 113 -1.05 -8.51 16.60
C ASP A 113 -2.35 -8.34 15.80
N TRP A 114 -3.22 -9.36 15.79
CA TRP A 114 -4.57 -9.27 15.23
C TRP A 114 -5.42 -8.19 15.91
N LYS A 115 -5.48 -8.18 17.24
CA LYS A 115 -6.21 -7.15 18.00
C LYS A 115 -5.71 -5.75 17.67
N SER A 116 -4.39 -5.59 17.54
CA SER A 116 -3.79 -4.32 17.12
C SER A 116 -4.17 -3.96 15.67
N TYR A 117 -4.27 -4.94 14.78
CA TYR A 117 -4.64 -4.72 13.39
C TYR A 117 -6.08 -4.24 13.21
N VAL A 118 -7.02 -4.87 13.93
CA VAL A 118 -8.42 -4.42 14.00
C VAL A 118 -8.49 -2.99 14.56
N LYS A 119 -7.80 -2.73 15.68
CA LYS A 119 -7.79 -1.39 16.32
C LYS A 119 -7.22 -0.32 15.39
N VAL A 120 -6.15 -0.61 14.66
CA VAL A 120 -5.57 0.35 13.73
C VAL A 120 -6.50 0.58 12.54
N ASN A 121 -7.10 -0.46 11.95
CA ASN A 121 -8.12 -0.29 10.89
C ASN A 121 -9.29 0.60 11.37
N GLN A 122 -9.72 0.47 12.63
CA GLN A 122 -10.73 1.37 13.20
C GLN A 122 -10.26 2.83 13.23
N LYS A 123 -9.01 3.12 13.62
CA LYS A 123 -8.48 4.49 13.58
C LYS A 123 -8.48 5.08 12.17
N PHE A 124 -8.16 4.27 11.16
CA PHE A 124 -8.26 4.68 9.76
C PHE A 124 -9.72 4.99 9.40
N CYS A 125 -10.66 4.13 9.80
CA CYS A 125 -12.09 4.33 9.60
C CYS A 125 -12.56 5.66 10.20
N ASP A 126 -12.21 5.93 11.46
CA ASP A 126 -12.57 7.15 12.17
C ASP A 126 -12.09 8.41 11.42
N GLU A 127 -10.87 8.39 10.88
CA GLU A 127 -10.36 9.53 10.10
C GLU A 127 -11.04 9.66 8.74
N VAL A 128 -11.40 8.56 8.08
CA VAL A 128 -12.18 8.60 6.83
C VAL A 128 -13.55 9.23 7.07
N ILE A 129 -14.30 8.74 8.06
CA ILE A 129 -15.68 9.19 8.34
C ILE A 129 -15.71 10.70 8.66
N LYS A 130 -14.72 11.19 9.42
CA LYS A 130 -14.59 12.62 9.77
C LYS A 130 -14.41 13.54 8.57
N HIS A 131 -13.87 13.04 7.45
CA HIS A 131 -13.51 13.87 6.30
C HIS A 131 -14.32 13.58 5.04
N ALA A 132 -14.99 12.43 4.95
CA ALA A 132 -15.75 12.01 3.78
C ALA A 132 -17.06 12.80 3.63
N ALA A 133 -17.23 13.46 2.46
CA ALA A 133 -18.49 14.10 2.10
C ALA A 133 -19.63 13.07 1.92
N THR A 134 -20.88 13.53 2.00
CA THR A 134 -22.05 12.72 1.64
C THR A 134 -21.92 12.23 0.20
N ASN A 135 -22.19 10.95 -0.04
CA ASN A 135 -22.03 10.30 -1.35
C ASN A 135 -20.60 10.43 -1.93
N GLY A 136 -19.60 10.54 -1.05
CA GLY A 136 -18.20 10.59 -1.43
C GLY A 136 -17.66 9.23 -1.90
N THR A 137 -16.49 9.27 -2.54
CA THR A 137 -15.74 8.09 -2.96
C THR A 137 -14.51 7.90 -2.07
N VAL A 138 -14.34 6.70 -1.55
CA VAL A 138 -13.17 6.28 -0.78
C VAL A 138 -12.45 5.16 -1.52
N TRP A 139 -11.15 5.33 -1.75
CA TRP A 139 -10.31 4.32 -2.37
C TRP A 139 -9.28 3.81 -1.38
N VAL A 140 -9.49 2.59 -0.87
CA VAL A 140 -8.65 1.92 0.11
C VAL A 140 -7.59 1.08 -0.59
N HIS A 141 -6.36 1.15 -0.10
CA HIS A 141 -5.24 0.43 -0.68
C HIS A 141 -4.56 -0.50 0.31
N ASP A 142 -4.35 -1.71 -0.21
CA ASP A 142 -3.36 -2.68 0.19
C ASP A 142 -3.62 -3.46 1.49
N TYR A 143 -2.79 -4.48 1.70
CA TYR A 143 -2.97 -5.56 2.68
C TYR A 143 -2.97 -5.12 4.15
N GLN A 144 -2.55 -3.89 4.46
CA GLN A 144 -2.62 -3.41 5.84
C GLN A 144 -4.03 -2.93 6.22
N LEU A 145 -4.91 -2.70 5.24
CA LEU A 145 -6.23 -2.11 5.45
C LEU A 145 -7.37 -2.99 4.95
N LEU A 146 -7.24 -4.32 5.09
CA LEU A 146 -8.21 -5.28 4.55
C LEU A 146 -9.57 -5.23 5.26
N LEU A 147 -9.63 -4.74 6.51
CA LEU A 147 -10.88 -4.64 7.27
C LEU A 147 -11.60 -3.30 7.06
N LEU A 148 -10.85 -2.30 6.60
CA LEU A 148 -11.31 -0.93 6.50
C LEU A 148 -12.57 -0.75 5.62
N PRO A 149 -12.72 -1.42 4.45
CA PRO A 149 -13.91 -1.21 3.62
C PRO A 149 -15.21 -1.54 4.36
N LYS A 150 -15.27 -2.68 5.07
CA LYS A 150 -16.44 -3.08 5.87
C LYS A 150 -16.73 -2.08 6.98
N MET A 151 -15.71 -1.70 7.76
CA MET A 151 -15.86 -0.74 8.85
C MET A 151 -16.41 0.61 8.39
N ILE A 152 -15.96 1.10 7.23
CA ILE A 152 -16.48 2.34 6.64
C ILE A 152 -17.93 2.14 6.18
N LYS A 153 -18.21 1.07 5.43
CA LYS A 153 -19.54 0.83 4.84
C LYS A 153 -20.63 0.69 5.90
N GLU A 154 -20.32 0.02 7.03
CA GLU A 154 -21.24 -0.10 8.17
C GLU A 154 -21.57 1.25 8.81
N SER A 155 -20.59 2.15 8.89
CA SER A 155 -20.76 3.48 9.49
C SER A 155 -21.34 4.52 8.52
N ARG A 156 -21.04 4.37 7.24
CA ARG A 156 -21.38 5.32 6.16
C ARG A 156 -21.81 4.55 4.89
N PRO A 157 -23.05 4.02 4.88
CA PRO A 157 -23.57 3.27 3.73
C PRO A 157 -23.65 4.08 2.44
N ASP A 158 -23.71 5.42 2.54
CA ASP A 158 -23.78 6.35 1.43
C ASP A 158 -22.48 6.45 0.61
N LEU A 159 -21.34 6.06 1.18
CA LEU A 159 -20.05 6.17 0.51
C LEU A 159 -19.86 5.08 -0.55
N THR A 160 -19.30 5.44 -1.69
CA THR A 160 -18.78 4.48 -2.67
C THR A 160 -17.35 4.11 -2.32
N ILE A 161 -17.06 2.82 -2.19
CA ILE A 161 -15.78 2.31 -1.71
C ILE A 161 -15.13 1.41 -2.76
N GLY A 162 -13.95 1.80 -3.22
CA GLY A 162 -13.04 0.93 -3.95
C GLY A 162 -11.97 0.35 -3.00
N PHE A 163 -11.60 -0.91 -3.19
CA PHE A 163 -10.44 -1.52 -2.55
C PHE A 163 -9.49 -2.07 -3.62
N PHE A 164 -8.18 -1.88 -3.46
CA PHE A 164 -7.18 -2.45 -4.37
C PHE A 164 -6.04 -3.13 -3.60
N LEU A 165 -5.77 -4.40 -3.91
CA LEU A 165 -4.66 -5.17 -3.32
C LEU A 165 -3.41 -5.12 -4.22
N HIS A 166 -2.28 -4.65 -3.69
CA HIS A 166 -1.03 -4.49 -4.45
C HIS A 166 -0.08 -5.69 -4.37
N ILE A 167 -0.42 -6.65 -3.52
CA ILE A 167 0.29 -7.92 -3.39
C ILE A 167 -0.54 -9.05 -4.03
N PRO A 168 0.04 -10.24 -4.26
CA PRO A 168 -0.75 -11.38 -4.71
C PRO A 168 -1.88 -11.70 -3.72
N PHE A 169 -2.99 -12.20 -4.24
CA PHE A 169 -3.97 -12.90 -3.40
C PHE A 169 -3.71 -14.40 -3.52
N PRO A 170 -3.43 -15.12 -2.41
CA PRO A 170 -3.01 -16.51 -2.47
C PRO A 170 -4.18 -17.44 -2.80
N SER A 171 -3.87 -18.63 -3.30
CA SER A 171 -4.87 -19.67 -3.54
C SER A 171 -5.62 -20.04 -2.25
N PHE A 172 -6.82 -20.59 -2.38
CA PHE A 172 -7.63 -20.97 -1.22
C PHE A 172 -6.88 -21.87 -0.23
N GLU A 173 -6.09 -22.83 -0.71
CA GLU A 173 -5.40 -23.78 0.17
C GLU A 173 -4.34 -23.11 1.06
N ILE A 174 -3.76 -22.00 0.60
CA ILE A 174 -2.86 -21.17 1.39
C ILE A 174 -3.66 -20.21 2.27
N PHE A 175 -4.66 -19.54 1.70
CA PHE A 175 -5.46 -18.53 2.41
C PHE A 175 -6.20 -19.10 3.62
N ARG A 176 -6.73 -20.34 3.53
CA ARG A 176 -7.48 -20.99 4.60
C ARG A 176 -6.67 -21.22 5.88
N ILE A 177 -5.34 -21.18 5.81
CA ILE A 177 -4.44 -21.31 6.96
C ILE A 177 -4.59 -20.10 7.90
N PHE A 178 -4.97 -18.94 7.37
CA PHE A 178 -5.13 -17.73 8.17
C PHE A 178 -6.27 -17.90 9.22
N PRO A 179 -6.01 -17.70 10.53
CA PRO A 179 -7.01 -17.91 11.57
C PRO A 179 -8.25 -17.03 11.43
N TRP A 180 -8.06 -15.75 11.10
CA TRP A 180 -9.12 -14.74 10.97
C TRP A 180 -9.55 -14.53 9.51
N ARG A 181 -9.56 -15.61 8.71
CA ARG A 181 -9.80 -15.58 7.26
C ARG A 181 -11.19 -15.03 6.90
N ASN A 182 -12.20 -15.33 7.72
CA ASN A 182 -13.56 -14.83 7.51
C ASN A 182 -13.58 -13.31 7.62
N ASP A 183 -13.00 -12.77 8.71
CA ASP A 183 -12.93 -11.33 8.96
C ASP A 183 -12.23 -10.57 7.82
N LEU A 184 -11.12 -11.12 7.29
CA LEU A 184 -10.43 -10.50 6.16
C LEU A 184 -11.28 -10.48 4.88
N LEU A 185 -11.93 -11.59 4.53
CA LEU A 185 -12.77 -11.64 3.33
C LEU A 185 -13.98 -10.71 3.46
N GLU A 186 -14.66 -10.74 4.60
CA GLU A 186 -15.78 -9.83 4.87
C GLU A 186 -15.34 -8.37 4.89
N GLY A 187 -14.17 -8.10 5.47
CA GLY A 187 -13.51 -6.81 5.45
C GLY A 187 -13.38 -6.23 4.04
N ILE A 188 -12.79 -7.02 3.13
CA ILE A 188 -12.58 -6.65 1.72
C ILE A 188 -13.93 -6.49 1.01
N LEU A 189 -14.86 -7.41 1.23
CA LEU A 189 -16.19 -7.39 0.63
C LEU A 189 -17.02 -6.19 1.06
N GLY A 190 -16.63 -5.44 2.10
CA GLY A 190 -17.20 -4.14 2.42
C GLY A 190 -17.09 -3.08 1.31
N ALA A 191 -16.20 -3.28 0.34
CA ALA A 191 -16.08 -2.44 -0.84
C ALA A 191 -17.22 -2.68 -1.84
N ASP A 192 -17.46 -1.72 -2.73
CA ASP A 192 -18.34 -1.86 -3.90
C ASP A 192 -17.55 -2.40 -5.11
N LEU A 193 -16.26 -2.06 -5.20
CA LEU A 193 -15.32 -2.56 -6.21
C LEU A 193 -14.03 -3.07 -5.55
N VAL A 194 -13.66 -4.31 -5.83
CA VAL A 194 -12.40 -4.95 -5.40
C VAL A 194 -11.50 -5.14 -6.62
N GLY A 195 -10.30 -4.56 -6.58
CA GLY A 195 -9.33 -4.61 -7.66
C GLY A 195 -8.07 -5.42 -7.32
N PHE A 196 -7.59 -6.19 -8.30
CA PHE A 196 -6.33 -6.94 -8.25
C PHE A 196 -5.46 -6.64 -9.46
N HIS A 197 -4.16 -6.97 -9.40
CA HIS A 197 -3.28 -6.80 -10.56
C HIS A 197 -3.53 -7.79 -11.70
N THR A 198 -3.87 -9.03 -11.40
CA THR A 198 -3.98 -10.12 -12.39
C THR A 198 -5.26 -10.93 -12.19
N PHE A 199 -5.66 -11.65 -13.25
CA PHE A 199 -6.84 -12.49 -13.21
C PHE A 199 -6.70 -13.65 -12.22
N ASP A 200 -5.50 -14.20 -12.04
CA ASP A 200 -5.26 -15.27 -11.07
C ASP A 200 -5.54 -14.82 -9.63
N TYR A 201 -5.14 -13.60 -9.26
CA TYR A 201 -5.41 -13.08 -7.92
C TYR A 201 -6.91 -12.87 -7.70
N GLN A 202 -7.61 -12.32 -8.70
CA GLN A 202 -9.07 -12.23 -8.69
C GLN A 202 -9.72 -13.61 -8.52
N ARG A 203 -9.32 -14.58 -9.34
CA ARG A 203 -9.88 -15.94 -9.32
C ARG A 203 -9.65 -16.61 -7.96
N HIS A 204 -8.47 -16.44 -7.37
CA HIS A 204 -8.17 -16.96 -6.03
C HIS A 204 -9.02 -16.30 -4.94
N PHE A 205 -9.21 -14.98 -5.00
CA PHE A 205 -10.10 -14.28 -4.08
C PHE A 205 -11.55 -14.80 -4.17
N LEU A 206 -12.10 -14.86 -5.38
CA LEU A 206 -13.45 -15.37 -5.62
C LEU A 206 -13.62 -16.83 -5.17
N SER A 207 -12.61 -17.68 -5.41
CA SER A 207 -12.60 -19.05 -4.90
C SER A 207 -12.60 -19.09 -3.37
N SER A 208 -11.87 -18.20 -2.71
CA SER A 208 -11.84 -18.12 -1.25
C SER A 208 -13.17 -17.63 -0.67
N VAL A 209 -13.78 -16.61 -1.28
CA VAL A 209 -15.13 -16.12 -0.91
C VAL A 209 -16.16 -17.25 -1.02
N LYS A 210 -16.23 -17.93 -2.17
CA LYS A 210 -17.19 -19.02 -2.40
C LYS A 210 -17.02 -20.19 -1.43
N ARG A 211 -15.78 -20.58 -1.12
CA ARG A 211 -15.50 -21.76 -0.27
C ARG A 211 -15.59 -21.47 1.23
N ILE A 212 -15.19 -20.27 1.66
CA ILE A 212 -15.10 -19.90 3.09
C ILE A 212 -16.40 -19.26 3.57
N LEU A 213 -16.88 -18.24 2.85
CA LEU A 213 -18.07 -17.47 3.23
C LEU A 213 -19.36 -18.05 2.64
N ARG A 214 -19.25 -18.92 1.64
CA ARG A 214 -20.39 -19.54 0.95
C ARG A 214 -21.33 -18.55 0.25
N TYR A 215 -20.81 -17.36 -0.10
CA TYR A 215 -21.54 -16.44 -0.96
C TYR A 215 -21.58 -16.92 -2.40
N ASP A 216 -22.68 -16.59 -3.07
CA ASP A 216 -22.82 -16.81 -4.49
C ASP A 216 -21.92 -15.86 -5.27
N VAL A 217 -21.17 -16.45 -6.20
CA VAL A 217 -20.27 -15.74 -7.09
C VAL A 217 -20.73 -16.00 -8.51
N ASP A 218 -21.19 -14.95 -9.18
CA ASP A 218 -21.53 -14.98 -10.59
C ASP A 218 -20.43 -14.26 -11.38
N PHE A 219 -19.64 -15.04 -12.13
CA PHE A 219 -18.46 -14.61 -12.86
C PHE A 219 -17.48 -13.78 -12.01
N ASN A 220 -17.65 -12.46 -11.97
CA ASN A 220 -16.81 -11.53 -11.24
C ASN A 220 -17.58 -10.68 -10.21
N ARG A 221 -18.82 -11.07 -9.90
CA ARG A 221 -19.69 -10.42 -8.92
C ARG A 221 -19.91 -11.35 -7.73
N VAL A 222 -19.82 -10.81 -6.53
CA VAL A 222 -20.18 -11.50 -5.29
C VAL A 222 -21.52 -10.94 -4.81
N ASN A 223 -22.51 -11.80 -4.67
CA ASN A 223 -23.83 -11.41 -4.17
C ASN A 223 -23.85 -11.51 -2.64
N LEU A 224 -24.13 -10.38 -1.96
CA LEU A 224 -24.24 -10.29 -0.50
C LEU A 224 -25.71 -10.18 -0.03
N GLY A 225 -26.67 -10.47 -0.91
CA GLY A 225 -28.11 -10.35 -0.68
C GLY A 225 -28.62 -8.94 -0.94
N SER A 226 -28.20 -7.97 -0.14
CA SER A 226 -28.66 -6.57 -0.25
C SER A 226 -27.87 -5.73 -1.25
N ARG A 227 -26.67 -6.19 -1.65
CA ARG A 227 -25.80 -5.51 -2.60
C ARG A 227 -24.88 -6.50 -3.31
N GLU A 228 -24.30 -6.05 -4.41
CA GLU A 228 -23.28 -6.77 -5.14
C GLU A 228 -21.91 -6.12 -4.96
N VAL A 229 -20.86 -6.95 -4.94
CA VAL A 229 -19.47 -6.50 -4.99
C VAL A 229 -18.88 -6.92 -6.32
N VAL A 230 -18.40 -5.94 -7.10
CA VAL A 230 -17.69 -6.22 -8.34
C VAL A 230 -16.23 -6.49 -8.03
N VAL A 231 -15.67 -7.56 -8.59
CA VAL A 231 -14.25 -7.91 -8.50
C VAL A 231 -13.66 -7.84 -9.90
N ASN A 232 -12.52 -7.15 -10.07
CA ASN A 232 -11.92 -7.00 -11.39
C ASN A 232 -10.39 -6.84 -11.34
N THR A 233 -9.76 -6.89 -12.51
CA THR A 233 -8.32 -6.73 -12.69
C THR A 233 -7.95 -5.35 -13.22
N PHE A 234 -6.97 -4.71 -12.60
CA PHE A 234 -6.37 -3.46 -13.05
C PHE A 234 -4.84 -3.55 -12.90
N PRO A 235 -4.11 -3.95 -13.95
CA PRO A 235 -2.64 -3.99 -13.88
C PRO A 235 -2.09 -2.57 -13.70
N MET A 236 -1.23 -2.38 -12.70
CA MET A 236 -0.68 -1.07 -12.38
C MET A 236 0.56 -0.79 -13.24
N GLY A 237 0.51 0.32 -13.99
CA GLY A 237 1.62 0.80 -14.80
C GLY A 237 2.51 1.82 -14.07
N ILE A 238 3.37 2.48 -14.85
CA ILE A 238 4.21 3.61 -14.41
C ILE A 238 3.83 4.87 -15.19
N ASP A 239 4.23 6.03 -14.68
CA ASP A 239 4.22 7.28 -15.46
C ASP A 239 5.33 7.25 -16.52
N TYR A 240 5.02 6.64 -17.66
CA TYR A 240 5.96 6.42 -18.77
C TYR A 240 6.64 7.72 -19.19
N ASP A 241 5.88 8.80 -19.36
CA ASP A 241 6.39 10.08 -19.84
C ASP A 241 7.40 10.68 -18.87
N ARG A 242 7.13 10.62 -17.56
CA ARG A 242 8.08 11.07 -16.53
C ARG A 242 9.41 10.33 -16.64
N PHE A 243 9.39 8.99 -16.71
CA PHE A 243 10.62 8.20 -16.77
C PHE A 243 11.36 8.35 -18.11
N ASN A 244 10.62 8.37 -19.23
CA ASN A 244 11.19 8.56 -20.56
C ASN A 244 11.88 9.94 -20.70
N LYS A 245 11.22 11.01 -20.21
CA LYS A 245 11.81 12.36 -20.19
C LYS A 245 13.05 12.42 -19.32
N ALA A 246 13.02 11.86 -18.11
CA ALA A 246 14.18 11.81 -17.23
C ALA A 246 15.36 11.07 -17.88
N ALA A 247 15.11 9.90 -18.48
CA ALA A 247 16.14 9.13 -19.18
C ALA A 247 16.77 9.91 -20.36
N LYS A 248 15.95 10.58 -21.17
CA LYS A 248 16.42 11.43 -22.28
C LYS A 248 17.26 12.62 -21.77
N LEU A 249 16.85 13.27 -20.69
CA LEU A 249 17.60 14.36 -20.07
C LEU A 249 18.95 13.87 -19.55
N HIS A 250 18.99 12.76 -18.81
CA HIS A 250 20.23 12.15 -18.32
C HIS A 250 21.18 11.74 -19.44
N LYS A 251 20.66 11.29 -20.59
CA LYS A 251 21.49 10.96 -21.77
C LYS A 251 22.15 12.20 -22.39
N LYS A 252 21.52 13.38 -22.29
CA LYS A 252 22.02 14.66 -22.82
C LYS A 252 22.93 15.42 -21.84
N GLN A 253 23.06 14.97 -20.59
CA GLN A 253 23.88 15.66 -19.58
C GLN A 253 25.35 15.72 -20.00
N LYS A 254 25.94 16.93 -19.87
CA LYS A 254 27.38 17.12 -20.04
C LYS A 254 28.15 16.33 -18.96
N LYS A 255 29.40 15.94 -19.21
CA LYS A 255 30.23 15.23 -18.23
C LYS A 255 30.31 15.95 -16.87
N SER A 256 30.38 17.28 -16.88
CA SER A 256 30.40 18.11 -15.66
C SER A 256 29.11 18.07 -14.82
N GLN A 257 28.03 17.53 -15.36
CA GLN A 257 26.73 17.40 -14.71
C GLN A 257 26.40 15.93 -14.36
N GLN A 258 27.30 15.01 -14.68
CA GLN A 258 27.11 13.59 -14.36
C GLN A 258 27.37 13.38 -12.87
N SER A 259 26.55 12.52 -12.25
CA SER A 259 26.84 12.06 -10.90
C SER A 259 28.13 11.23 -10.88
N GLU A 260 28.78 11.20 -9.73
CA GLU A 260 29.97 10.36 -9.51
C GLU A 260 29.72 8.90 -9.91
N LEU A 261 28.57 8.33 -9.50
CA LEU A 261 28.15 6.99 -9.89
C LEU A 261 28.10 6.82 -11.42
N LYS A 262 27.57 7.80 -12.15
CA LYS A 262 27.49 7.74 -13.62
C LYS A 262 28.88 7.77 -14.25
N ILE A 263 29.79 8.56 -13.69
CA ILE A 263 31.19 8.63 -14.13
C ILE A 263 31.85 7.27 -13.93
N GLN A 264 31.74 6.68 -12.73
CA GLN A 264 32.29 5.35 -12.42
C GLN A 264 31.73 4.25 -13.34
N LEU A 265 30.42 4.23 -13.57
CA LEU A 265 29.80 3.29 -14.50
C LEU A 265 30.29 3.47 -15.94
N ASN A 266 30.52 4.72 -16.38
CA ASN A 266 31.04 4.99 -17.72
C ASN A 266 32.52 4.58 -17.85
N LEU A 267 33.32 4.70 -16.79
CA LEU A 267 34.71 4.23 -16.76
C LEU A 267 34.76 2.70 -16.83
N HIS A 268 33.95 2.01 -16.03
CA HIS A 268 33.88 0.55 -16.05
C HIS A 268 33.39 0.00 -17.41
N LYS A 269 32.44 0.67 -18.06
CA LYS A 269 32.03 0.30 -19.43
C LYS A 269 33.11 0.48 -20.49
N LYS A 270 34.14 1.29 -20.20
CA LYS A 270 35.25 1.56 -21.11
C LYS A 270 36.50 0.74 -20.80
N SER A 271 36.54 -0.03 -19.71
CA SER A 271 37.74 -0.78 -19.34
C SER A 271 38.04 -1.93 -20.29
N THR A 272 37.02 -2.54 -20.91
CA THR A 272 37.18 -3.53 -22.00
C THR A 272 36.03 -3.39 -22.99
N ASP A 273 36.28 -3.67 -24.27
CA ASP A 273 35.26 -3.58 -25.33
C ASP A 273 34.09 -4.56 -25.11
N ASP A 274 34.31 -5.64 -24.36
CA ASP A 274 33.30 -6.65 -24.02
C ASP A 274 32.62 -6.44 -22.65
N SER A 275 32.91 -5.34 -21.94
CA SER A 275 32.34 -5.06 -20.62
C SER A 275 30.80 -5.00 -20.65
N LYS A 276 30.14 -5.88 -19.87
CA LYS A 276 28.68 -5.88 -19.66
C LYS A 276 28.33 -5.34 -18.28
N LEU A 277 27.25 -4.56 -18.20
CA LEU A 277 26.68 -4.09 -16.93
C LEU A 277 25.32 -4.73 -16.72
N ILE A 278 25.19 -5.51 -15.65
CA ILE A 278 23.92 -6.05 -15.17
C ILE A 278 23.50 -5.22 -13.96
N LEU A 279 22.29 -4.66 -14.00
CA LEU A 279 21.76 -3.82 -12.92
C LEU A 279 20.46 -4.44 -12.40
N SER A 280 20.39 -4.59 -11.08
CA SER A 280 19.19 -5.02 -10.37
C SER A 280 18.88 -4.05 -9.23
N ILE A 281 17.63 -3.59 -9.13
CA ILE A 281 17.19 -2.65 -8.10
C ILE A 281 15.96 -3.23 -7.42
N ASP A 282 16.11 -3.65 -6.16
CA ASP A 282 15.06 -4.26 -5.38
C ASP A 282 15.14 -3.80 -3.93
N ARG A 283 14.00 -3.86 -3.23
CA ARG A 283 14.03 -3.86 -1.76
C ARG A 283 14.68 -5.15 -1.28
N LEU A 284 15.41 -5.08 -0.16
CA LEU A 284 15.97 -6.26 0.48
C LEU A 284 14.84 -7.05 1.17
N ASP A 285 14.18 -7.89 0.38
CA ASP A 285 13.01 -8.68 0.76
C ASP A 285 13.13 -10.07 0.14
N TYR A 286 12.77 -11.12 0.89
CA TYR A 286 12.92 -12.51 0.46
C TYR A 286 12.08 -12.85 -0.78
N THR A 287 11.02 -12.09 -1.04
CA THR A 287 10.20 -12.23 -2.26
C THR A 287 10.95 -11.86 -3.55
N LYS A 288 12.15 -11.28 -3.45
CA LYS A 288 12.92 -10.77 -4.60
C LYS A 288 13.99 -11.72 -5.13
N GLY A 289 14.23 -12.86 -4.47
CA GLY A 289 15.19 -13.86 -4.96
C GLY A 289 16.60 -13.31 -5.18
N VAL A 290 17.03 -12.33 -4.36
CA VAL A 290 18.34 -11.65 -4.52
C VAL A 290 19.47 -12.68 -4.48
N ILE A 291 19.43 -13.62 -3.53
CA ILE A 291 20.42 -14.70 -3.39
C ILE A 291 20.44 -15.59 -4.64
N ASN A 292 19.27 -15.94 -5.18
CA ASN A 292 19.18 -16.79 -6.38
C ASN A 292 19.83 -16.11 -7.59
N ARG A 293 19.63 -14.80 -7.76
CA ARG A 293 20.29 -14.05 -8.85
C ARG A 293 21.80 -13.97 -8.66
N MET A 294 22.28 -13.80 -7.44
CA MET A 294 23.72 -13.80 -7.15
C MET A 294 24.37 -15.17 -7.38
N ARG A 295 23.65 -16.27 -7.14
CA ARG A 295 24.15 -17.64 -7.40
C ARG A 295 24.13 -18.02 -8.88
N ALA A 296 23.24 -17.40 -9.66
CA ALA A 296 23.12 -17.65 -11.09
C ALA A 296 24.17 -16.86 -11.93
N PHE A 297 24.69 -15.78 -11.37
CA PHE A 297 25.78 -14.99 -11.94
C PHE A 297 27.13 -15.63 -11.60
#